data_AF-A0AAV0PST5-F1
#
_entry.id   AF-A0AAV0PST5-F1
#
_cell.length_a   1.000
_cell.length_b   1.000
_cell.length_c   1.000
_cell.angle_alpha   90.00
_cell.angle_beta   90.00
_cell.angle_gamma   90.00
#
_symmetry.space_group_name_H-M   'P 1'
#
loop_
_entity.id
_entity.type
_entity.pdbx_description
1 polymer ?
#
loop_
_entity_poly.entity_id
_entity_poly.type
_entity_poly.pdbx_seq_one_letter_code
_entity_poly.pdbx_strand_id
1 'polypeptide(L)'
;MAEGDEEMPRDAKIVKSLLKSMGVEDYEPRVIHQFLELWYRYVVDVLTDAQVYSEHAGKAAIDTDDVKLAVQSKVNFSFSQPPPREVLDQ
;
A
#
# COMPACT_ATOMS: atom_id res chain seq x y z
N MET A 1 -17.26 26.73 -6.94
CA MET A 1 -17.82 25.38 -7.06
C MET A 1 -17.10 24.51 -6.05
N ALA A 2 -17.69 24.30 -4.88
CA ALA A 2 -17.05 23.60 -3.74
C ALA A 2 -18.03 22.63 -3.06
N GLU A 3 -19.01 22.10 -3.80
CA GLU A 3 -20.09 21.27 -3.25
C GLU A 3 -19.79 19.76 -3.30
N GLY A 4 -18.69 19.34 -3.94
CA GLY A 4 -18.34 17.91 -4.09
C GLY A 4 -17.35 17.35 -3.06
N ASP A 5 -16.70 18.19 -2.25
CA ASP A 5 -15.65 17.75 -1.32
C ASP A 5 -16.19 17.29 0.04
N GLU A 6 -17.36 17.76 0.46
CA GLU A 6 -17.95 17.37 1.74
C GLU A 6 -18.51 15.94 1.71
N GLU A 7 -19.04 15.49 0.58
CA GLU A 7 -19.65 14.16 0.39
C GLU A 7 -18.63 13.02 0.19
N MET A 8 -17.34 13.34 0.03
CA MET A 8 -16.33 12.32 -0.27
C MET A 8 -16.01 11.44 0.97
N PRO A 9 -15.90 10.11 0.81
CA PRO A 9 -15.50 9.21 1.89
C PRO A 9 -14.15 9.60 2.51
N ARG A 10 -13.95 9.26 3.79
CA ARG A 10 -12.73 9.60 4.54
C ARG A 10 -11.45 9.16 3.82
N ASP A 11 -11.42 7.94 3.31
CA ASP A 11 -10.23 7.35 2.68
C ASP A 11 -9.90 8.04 1.35
N ALA A 12 -10.93 8.46 0.60
CA ALA A 12 -10.77 9.26 -0.60
C ALA A 12 -10.16 10.64 -0.26
N LYS A 13 -10.58 11.28 0.85
CA LYS A 13 -10.01 12.55 1.33
C LYS A 13 -8.53 12.41 1.72
N ILE A 14 -8.14 11.25 2.26
CA ILE A 14 -6.73 10.93 2.56
C ILE A 14 -5.92 10.84 1.27
N VAL A 15 -6.41 10.11 0.25
CA VAL A 15 -5.74 10.00 -1.05
C VAL A 15 -5.58 11.38 -1.71
N LYS A 16 -6.63 12.21 -1.70
CA LYS A 16 -6.56 13.60 -2.20
C LYS A 16 -5.52 14.45 -1.46
N SER A 17 -5.46 14.31 -0.13
CA SER A 17 -4.46 15.02 0.69
C SER A 17 -3.04 14.55 0.41
N LEU A 18 -2.85 13.26 0.11
CA LEU A 18 -1.56 12.68 -0.28
C LEU A 18 -1.10 13.20 -1.64
N LEU A 19 -1.98 13.21 -2.66
CA LEU A 19 -1.64 13.75 -3.98
C LEU A 19 -1.22 15.23 -3.88
N LYS A 20 -1.96 16.01 -3.08
CA LYS A 20 -1.63 17.41 -2.82
C LYS A 20 -0.28 17.59 -2.12
N SER A 21 0.06 16.76 -1.14
CA SER A 21 1.36 16.86 -0.43
C SER A 21 2.55 16.48 -1.33
N MET A 22 2.31 15.69 -2.38
CA MET A 22 3.29 15.34 -3.40
C MET A 22 3.37 16.37 -4.54
N GLY A 23 2.62 17.48 -4.47
CA GLY A 23 2.59 18.51 -5.51
C GLY A 23 1.81 18.12 -6.77
N VAL A 24 0.98 17.08 -6.70
CA VAL A 24 0.13 16.64 -7.82
C VAL A 24 -1.22 17.36 -7.70
N GLU A 25 -1.38 18.44 -8.45
CA GLU A 25 -2.57 19.29 -8.41
C GLU A 25 -3.59 18.99 -9.51
N ASP A 26 -3.14 18.42 -10.64
CA ASP A 26 -3.97 18.08 -11.79
C ASP A 26 -3.95 16.57 -12.05
N TYR A 27 -5.11 15.93 -11.90
CA TYR A 27 -5.32 14.51 -12.09
C TYR A 27 -6.79 14.21 -12.38
N GLU A 28 -7.06 13.14 -13.13
CA GLU A 28 -8.43 12.71 -13.37
C GLU A 28 -9.08 12.22 -12.06
N PRO A 29 -10.37 12.51 -11.79
CA PRO A 29 -11.05 12.06 -10.58
C PRO A 29 -10.97 10.55 -10.33
N ARG A 30 -10.88 9.76 -11.40
CA ARG A 30 -10.74 8.29 -11.35
C ARG A 30 -9.44 7.82 -10.70
N VAL A 31 -8.40 8.65 -10.68
CA VAL A 31 -7.12 8.35 -10.00
C VAL A 31 -7.36 8.06 -8.52
N ILE A 32 -8.26 8.80 -7.86
CA ILE A 32 -8.61 8.55 -6.45
C ILE A 32 -9.17 7.14 -6.28
N HIS A 33 -10.10 6.72 -7.15
CA HIS A 33 -10.69 5.38 -7.09
C HIS A 33 -9.65 4.28 -7.33
N GLN A 34 -8.73 4.49 -8.28
CA GLN A 34 -7.64 3.56 -8.57
C GLN A 34 -6.67 3.43 -7.39
N PHE A 35 -6.33 4.54 -6.74
CA PHE A 35 -5.49 4.51 -5.53
C PHE A 35 -6.18 3.79 -4.37
N LEU A 36 -7.48 4.00 -4.17
CA LEU A 36 -8.24 3.25 -3.16
C LEU A 36 -8.21 1.76 -3.46
N GLU A 37 -8.51 1.36 -4.70
CA GLU A 37 -8.48 -0.05 -5.12
C GLU A 37 -7.10 -0.67 -4.91
N LEU A 38 -6.04 0.02 -5.32
CA LEU A 38 -4.66 -0.41 -5.13
C LEU A 38 -4.34 -0.58 -3.64
N TRP A 39 -4.70 0.41 -2.81
CA TRP A 39 -4.41 0.41 -1.39
C TRP A 39 -5.12 -0.74 -0.67
N TYR A 40 -6.42 -0.92 -0.90
CA TYR A 40 -7.18 -2.00 -0.28
C TYR A 40 -6.66 -3.37 -0.73
N ARG A 41 -6.39 -3.56 -2.03
CA ARG A 41 -5.84 -4.80 -2.55
C ARG A 41 -4.50 -5.12 -1.88
N TYR A 42 -3.60 -4.15 -1.82
CA TYR A 42 -2.29 -4.34 -1.17
C TYR A 42 -2.42 -4.72 0.30
N VAL A 43 -3.27 -4.01 1.06
CA VAL A 43 -3.48 -4.30 2.48
C VAL A 43 -4.09 -5.69 2.69
N VAL A 44 -5.11 -6.06 1.90
CA VAL A 44 -5.73 -7.38 1.97
C VAL A 44 -4.71 -8.47 1.67
N ASP A 45 -3.90 -8.32 0.64
CA ASP A 45 -2.89 -9.32 0.31
C ASP A 45 -1.85 -9.47 1.44
N VAL A 46 -1.32 -8.35 1.97
CA VAL A 46 -0.34 -8.38 3.07
C VAL A 46 -0.92 -9.02 4.33
N LEU A 47 -2.16 -8.68 4.69
CA LEU A 47 -2.81 -9.26 5.87
C LEU A 47 -3.17 -10.73 5.66
N THR A 48 -3.45 -11.15 4.42
CA THR A 48 -3.68 -12.56 4.08
C THR A 48 -2.41 -13.39 4.27
N ASP A 49 -1.27 -12.90 3.76
CA ASP A 49 0.02 -13.56 3.97
C ASP A 49 0.41 -13.59 5.47
N ALA A 50 0.19 -12.47 6.17
CA ALA A 50 0.47 -12.38 7.61
C ALA A 50 -0.40 -13.33 8.45
N GLN A 51 -1.67 -13.51 8.07
CA GLN A 51 -2.56 -14.50 8.69
C GLN A 51 -2.00 -15.92 8.56
N VAL A 52 -1.54 -16.30 7.36
CA VAL A 52 -0.92 -17.61 7.12
C VAL A 52 0.33 -17.81 7.99
N TYR A 53 1.14 -16.77 8.17
CA TYR A 53 2.34 -16.83 9.03
C TYR A 53 2.00 -16.96 10.52
N SER A 54 1.01 -16.19 10.99
CA SER A 54 0.49 -16.29 12.35
C SER A 54 -0.04 -17.70 12.64
N GLU A 55 -0.82 -18.27 11.72
CA GLU A 55 -1.35 -19.63 11.82
C GLU A 55 -0.24 -20.69 11.85
N HIS A 56 0.77 -20.54 10.98
CA HIS A 56 1.92 -21.44 10.98
C HIS A 56 2.70 -21.40 12.30
N ALA A 57 2.79 -20.24 12.93
CA ALA A 57 3.42 -20.05 14.22
C ALA A 57 2.52 -20.46 15.42
N GLY A 58 1.28 -20.91 15.17
CA GLY A 58 0.32 -21.28 16.21
C GLY A 58 -0.17 -20.11 17.07
N LYS A 59 -0.09 -18.88 16.55
CA LYS A 59 -0.53 -17.66 17.25
C LYS A 59 -2.05 -17.47 17.06
N ALA A 60 -2.71 -16.94 18.08
CA ALA A 60 -4.14 -16.65 18.04
C ALA A 60 -4.50 -15.35 17.29
N ALA A 61 -3.53 -14.48 17.06
CA ALA A 61 -3.71 -13.20 16.37
C ALA A 61 -2.42 -12.79 15.66
N ILE A 62 -2.58 -12.07 14.55
CA ILE A 62 -1.48 -11.48 13.78
C ILE A 62 -0.72 -10.47 14.65
N ASP A 63 0.60 -10.58 14.69
CA ASP A 63 1.46 -9.58 15.31
C ASP A 63 2.30 -8.79 14.28
N THR A 64 3.13 -7.88 14.78
CA THR A 64 3.95 -7.02 13.91
C THR A 64 5.00 -7.78 13.12
N ASP A 65 5.46 -8.94 13.61
CA ASP A 65 6.51 -9.70 12.94
C ASP A 65 5.94 -10.49 11.78
N ASP A 66 4.71 -10.98 11.90
CA ASP A 66 3.97 -11.60 10.79
C ASP A 66 3.75 -10.59 9.63
N VAL A 67 3.36 -9.35 9.96
CA VAL A 67 3.18 -8.28 8.95
C VAL A 67 4.51 -7.88 8.31
N LYS A 68 5.59 -7.76 9.08
CA LYS A 68 6.93 -7.46 8.52
C LYS A 68 7.37 -8.55 7.55
N LEU A 69 7.16 -9.82 7.91
CA LEU A 69 7.52 -10.96 7.06
C LEU A 69 6.71 -10.93 5.74
N ALA A 70 5.41 -10.64 5.80
CA ALA A 70 4.55 -10.52 4.62
C ALA A 70 4.98 -9.39 3.68
N VAL A 71 5.30 -8.23 4.24
CA VAL A 71 5.81 -7.10 3.46
C VAL A 71 7.16 -7.44 2.81
N GLN A 72 8.10 -8.04 3.55
CA GLN A 72 9.41 -8.43 3.01
C GLN A 72 9.28 -9.43 1.86
N SER A 73 8.39 -10.42 1.99
CA SER A 73 8.11 -11.37 0.92
C SER A 73 7.66 -10.64 -0.36
N LYS A 74 6.66 -9.75 -0.27
CA LYS A 74 6.19 -8.98 -1.43
C LYS A 74 7.24 -8.05 -2.01
N VAL A 75 8.05 -7.38 -1.19
CA VAL A 75 9.13 -6.50 -1.66
C VAL A 75 10.16 -7.27 -2.50
N ASN A 76 10.49 -8.49 -2.10
CA ASN A 76 11.47 -9.32 -2.78
C ASN A 76 10.96 -9.86 -4.14
N PHE A 77 9.64 -10.06 -4.30
CA PHE A 77 9.08 -10.71 -5.48
C PHE A 77 8.24 -9.80 -6.39
N SER A 78 7.75 -8.66 -5.90
CA SER A 78 6.77 -7.83 -6.62
C SER A 78 7.26 -6.41 -6.92
N PHE A 79 8.35 -5.95 -6.32
CA PHE A 79 8.87 -4.59 -6.52
C PHE A 79 10.29 -4.59 -7.07
N SER A 80 10.55 -3.66 -7.98
CA SER A 80 11.89 -3.40 -8.50
C SER A 80 12.79 -2.94 -7.36
N GLN A 81 13.78 -3.76 -7.03
CA GLN A 81 14.82 -3.34 -6.10
C GLN A 81 15.82 -2.43 -6.83
N PRO A 82 16.38 -1.43 -6.15
CA PRO A 82 17.53 -0.72 -6.70
C PRO A 82 18.63 -1.74 -7.06
N PRO A 83 19.30 -1.58 -8.21
CA PRO A 83 20.31 -2.53 -8.64
C PRO A 83 21.38 -2.70 -7.56
N PRO A 84 21.84 -3.94 -7.28
CA PRO A 84 22.90 -4.17 -6.31
C PRO A 84 24.13 -3.35 -6.68
N ARG A 85 24.78 -2.72 -5.68
CA ARG A 85 25.98 -1.89 -5.91
C ARG A 85 27.08 -2.63 -6.67
N GLU A 86 27.23 -3.91 -6.39
CA GLU A 86 28.19 -4.81 -7.04
C GLU A 86 27.99 -4.93 -8.57
N VAL A 87 26.75 -4.73 -9.06
CA VAL A 87 26.43 -4.74 -10.50
C VAL A 87 26.79 -3.40 -11.16
N LEU A 88 26.86 -2.31 -10.38
CA LEU A 88 27.23 -0.99 -10.89
C LEU A 88 28.76 -0.79 -10.98
N ASP A 89 29.53 -1.61 -10.27
CA ASP A 89 30.99 -1.59 -10.25
C ASP A 89 31.62 -2.53 -11.31
N GLN A 90 30.82 -3.13 -12.21
CA GLN A 90 31.27 -3.99 -13.32
C GLN A 90 31.06 -3.37 -14.70
#